data_AF-A0A1I5W4E2-F1
#
_entry.id   AF-A0A1I5W4E2-F1
#
_cell.length_a   1.000
_cell.length_b   1.000
_cell.length_c   1.000
_cell.angle_alpha   90.00
_cell.angle_beta   90.00
_cell.angle_gamma   90.00
#
_symmetry.space_group_name_H-M   'P 1'
#
loop_
_entity.id
_entity.type
_entity.pdbx_description
1 polymer ?
#
loop_
_entity_poly.entity_id
_entity_poly.type
_entity_poly.pdbx_seq_one_letter_code
_entity_poly.pdbx_strand_id
1 'polypeptide(L)' 'MADLAVVFGWAPRDMDPMSLEELMRWHGHAGRRTPKQKKDT' A
#
# COMPACT_ATOMS: atom_id res chain seq x y z
N MET A 1 1.61 -4.54 3.37
CA MET A 1 1.13 -3.86 4.60
C MET A 1 1.96 -2.63 4.95
N ALA A 2 3.30 -2.75 5.05
CA ALA A 2 4.17 -1.60 5.35
C ALA A 2 4.06 -0.48 4.30
N ASP A 3 4.01 -0.81 3.00
CA ASP A 3 3.82 0.18 1.94
C ASP A 3 2.46 0.89 2.02
N LEU A 4 1.44 0.18 2.50
CA LEU A 4 0.12 0.77 2.72
C LEU A 4 0.14 1.74 3.89
N ALA A 5 0.78 1.36 5.00
CA ALA A 5 0.94 2.23 6.16
C ALA A 5 1.72 3.51 5.80
N VAL A 6 2.77 3.39 4.97
CA VAL A 6 3.59 4.54 4.56
C VAL A 6 2.87 5.43 3.53
N VAL A 7 2.13 4.83 2.57
CA VAL A 7 1.43 5.60 1.52
C VAL A 7 0.16 6.26 2.04
N PHE A 8 -0.58 5.60 2.93
CA PHE A 8 -1.88 6.07 3.42
C PHE A 8 -1.84 6.58 4.87
N GLY A 9 -0.74 6.40 5.60
CA GLY A 9 -0.64 6.78 7.01
C GLY A 9 -1.48 5.93 7.96
N TRP A 10 -1.93 4.75 7.52
CA TRP A 10 -2.84 3.90 8.29
C TRP A 10 -2.15 3.19 9.45
N ALA A 11 -2.81 3.17 10.61
CA ALA A 11 -2.35 2.37 11.74
C ALA A 11 -2.74 0.89 11.54
N PRO A 12 -2.04 -0.08 12.17
CA PRO A 12 -2.38 -1.50 12.08
C PRO A 12 -3.84 -1.80 12.45
N ARG A 13 -4.42 -1.02 13.37
CA ARG A 13 -5.84 -1.08 13.76
C ARG A 13 -6.80 -0.76 12.61
N ASP A 14 -6.42 0.12 11.71
CA ASP A 14 -7.25 0.47 10.56
C ASP A 14 -7.21 -0.62 9.49
N MET A 15 -6.15 -1.43 9.46
CA MET A 15 -5.99 -2.58 8.56
C MET A 15 -6.62 -3.87 9.08
N ASP A 16 -6.73 -4.02 10.41
CA ASP A 16 -7.31 -5.19 11.07
C ASP A 16 -8.77 -5.52 10.65
N PRO A 17 -9.68 -4.55 10.48
CA PRO A 17 -11.04 -4.83 10.01
C PRO A 17 -11.13 -5.01 8.48
N MET A 18 -10.06 -4.75 7.71
CA MET A 18 -10.08 -4.92 6.26
C MET A 18 -9.79 -6.36 5.87
N SER A 19 -10.55 -6.89 4.92
CA SER A 19 -10.29 -8.21 4.36
C SER A 19 -8.96 -8.22 3.59
N LEU A 20 -8.29 -9.39 3.56
CA LEU A 20 -7.03 -9.56 2.82
C LEU A 20 -7.16 -9.14 1.34
N GLU A 21 -8.31 -9.38 0.72
CA GLU A 21 -8.60 -8.99 -0.67
C GLU A 21 -8.57 -7.45 -0.87
N GLU A 22 -9.18 -6.70 0.06
CA GLU A 22 -9.16 -5.24 0.04
C GLU A 22 -7.75 -4.70 0.28
N LEU A 23 -6.99 -5.30 1.20
CA LEU A 23 -5.60 -4.93 1.45
C LEU A 23 -4.72 -5.19 0.20
N MET A 24 -4.93 -6.30 -0.52
CA MET A 24 -4.21 -6.56 -1.78
C MET A 24 -4.58 -5.55 -2.87
N ARG A 25 -5.86 -5.16 -2.99
CA ARG A 25 -6.30 -4.13 -3.94
C ARG A 25 -5.63 -2.79 -3.65
N TRP A 26 -5.67 -2.34 -2.40
CA TRP A 26 -4.99 -1.11 -1.98
C TRP A 26 -3.48 -1.20 -2.18
N HIS A 27 -2.86 -2.37 -1.98
CA HIS A 27 -1.42 -2.54 -2.16
C HIS A 27 -1.02 -2.36 -3.63
N GLY A 28 -1.84 -2.87 -4.56
CA GLY A 28 -1.70 -2.62 -5.99
C GLY A 28 -1.86 -1.15 -6.38
N HIS A 29 -2.72 -0.40 -5.69
CA HIS A 29 -2.86 1.05 -5.89
C HIS A 29 -1.66 1.83 -5.32
N ALA A 30 -1.17 1.46 -4.14
CA ALA A 30 0.00 2.06 -3.51
C ALA A 30 1.26 1.87 -4.38
N GLY A 31 1.50 0.66 -4.89
CA GLY A 31 2.64 0.38 -5.77
C GLY A 31 2.59 1.08 -7.13
N ARG A 32 1.42 1.56 -7.58
CA ARG A 32 1.30 2.41 -8.78
C ARG A 32 1.53 3.90 -8.48
N ARG A 33 1.28 4.31 -7.23
CA ARG A 33 1.33 5.71 -6.79
C ARG A 33 2.71 6.08 -6.24
N THR A 34 3.45 5.12 -5.69
CA THR A 34 4.89 5.30 -5.54
C THR A 34 5.46 5.40 -6.95
N PRO A 35 6.05 6.55 -7.35
CA PRO A 35 6.76 6.59 -8.61
C PRO A 35 7.84 5.53 -8.48
N LYS A 36 7.64 4.42 -9.20
CA LYS A 36 8.66 3.43 -9.43
C LYS A 36 9.87 4.25 -9.83
N GLN A 37 10.89 4.33 -8.97
CA GLN A 37 12.16 4.90 -9.36
C GLN A 37 12.59 4.06 -10.56
N LYS A 38 12.28 4.55 -11.75
CA LYS A 38 12.85 4.06 -12.99
C LYS A 38 14.30 4.51 -12.92
N LYS A 39 15.09 3.69 -12.24
CA LYS A 39 16.53 3.66 -12.43
C LYS A 39 16.76 2.79 -13.67
N ASP A 40 16.42 3.37 -14.81
CA ASP A 40 16.90 2.91 -16.11
C ASP A 40 18.05 3.88 -16.45
N THR A 41 19.28 3.47 -16.12
CA THR A 41 20.55 4.07 -16.57
C THR A 41 21.46 2.94 -16.97
#